data_AF-A0A5C7MNA0-F1
#
_entry.id   AF-A0A5C7MNA0-F1
#
_cell.length_a   1.000
_cell.length_b   1.000
_cell.length_c   1.000
_cell.angle_alpha   90.00
_cell.angle_beta   90.00
_cell.angle_gamma   90.00
#
_symmetry.space_group_name_H-M   'P 1'
#
loop_
_entity.id
_entity.type
_entity.pdbx_description
1 polymer ?
#
loop_
_entity_poly.entity_id
_entity_poly.type
_entity_poly.pdbx_seq_one_letter_code
_entity_poly.pdbx_strand_id
1 'polypeptide(L)'
;MADHSPAADISTTSAWEALTAHHAAVEATTLRELFADDPDRGRELTLTVGDLYIDYSKHRVTRETLALLLDLARAAGLEQRRDAMFAGEHINTSEDRAVLH
;
A
#
# COMPACT_ATOMS: atom_id res chain seq x y z
N MET A 1 27.16 -16.52 6.14
CA MET A 1 25.98 -16.67 7.01
C MET A 1 25.21 -15.36 6.87
N ALA A 2 24.21 -15.33 6.00
CA ALA A 2 23.47 -14.09 5.72
C ALA A 2 22.69 -13.69 6.97
N ASP A 3 22.98 -12.48 7.46
CA ASP A 3 22.31 -11.85 8.59
C ASP A 3 20.89 -11.47 8.16
N HIS A 4 19.94 -12.34 8.48
CA HIS A 4 18.52 -12.08 8.26
C HIS A 4 17.95 -11.48 9.54
N SER A 5 18.20 -10.20 9.77
CA SER A 5 17.45 -9.46 10.78
C SER A 5 15.96 -9.58 10.46
N PRO A 6 15.11 -10.00 11.42
CA PRO A 6 13.68 -10.09 11.18
C PRO A 6 13.18 -8.70 10.77
N ALA A 7 12.43 -8.64 9.67
CA ALA A 7 11.78 -7.40 9.28
C ALA A 7 10.98 -6.89 10.49
N ALA A 8 11.19 -5.62 10.84
CA ALA A 8 10.49 -5.00 11.96
C ALA A 8 8.97 -5.20 11.79
N ASP A 9 8.30 -5.55 12.88
CA ASP A 9 6.85 -5.79 12.86
C ASP A 9 6.13 -4.50 12.44
N ILE A 10 5.55 -4.53 11.23
CA ILE A 10 4.91 -3.37 10.63
C ILE A 10 3.77 -2.82 11.50
N SER A 11 3.11 -3.69 12.29
CA SER A 11 2.01 -3.31 13.17
C SER A 11 2.43 -2.45 14.36
N THR A 12 3.74 -2.38 14.65
CA THR A 12 4.31 -1.56 15.72
C THR A 12 4.82 -0.20 15.23
N THR A 13 4.67 0.11 13.94
CA THR A 13 5.16 1.36 13.35
C THR A 13 4.15 2.51 13.54
N SER A 14 4.64 3.74 13.61
CA SER A 14 3.79 4.94 13.66
C SER A 14 2.90 5.08 12.41
N ALA A 15 3.35 4.59 11.25
CA ALA A 15 2.54 4.56 10.03
C ALA A 15 1.32 3.64 10.18
N TRP A 16 1.49 2.49 10.85
CA TRP A 16 0.38 1.59 11.16
C TRP A 16 -0.59 2.20 12.19
N GLU A 17 -0.07 2.83 13.23
CA GLU A 17 -0.88 3.56 14.21
C GLU A 17 -1.71 4.68 13.55
N ALA A 18 -1.09 5.46 12.66
CA ALA A 18 -1.77 6.53 11.92
C ALA A 18 -2.89 5.99 11.02
N LEU A 19 -2.64 4.90 10.29
CA LEU A 19 -3.65 4.26 9.45
C LEU A 19 -4.80 3.66 10.28
N THR A 20 -4.47 3.08 11.44
CA THR A 20 -5.46 2.55 12.40
C THR A 20 -6.34 3.66 12.97
N ALA A 21 -5.75 4.81 13.31
CA ALA A 21 -6.50 5.97 13.77
C ALA A 21 -7.41 6.53 12.65
N HIS A 22 -6.91 6.60 11.41
CA HIS A 22 -7.70 7.04 10.24
C HIS A 22 -8.85 6.09 9.91
N HIS A 23 -8.66 4.78 10.10
CA HIS A 23 -9.71 3.80 9.88
C HIS A 23 -10.97 4.13 10.69
N ALA A 24 -10.84 4.58 11.95
CA ALA A 24 -11.98 4.97 12.77
C ALA A 24 -12.80 6.13 12.17
N ALA A 25 -12.20 6.99 11.35
CA ALA A 25 -12.88 8.08 10.65
C ALA A 25 -13.60 7.62 9.37
N VAL A 26 -13.12 6.55 8.72
CA VAL A 26 -13.61 6.09 7.41
C VAL A 26 -14.51 4.86 7.51
N GLU A 27 -14.44 4.09 8.59
CA GLU A 27 -15.12 2.79 8.72
C GLU A 27 -16.64 2.88 8.55
N ALA A 28 -17.24 3.95 9.08
CA ALA A 28 -18.67 4.21 9.05
C ALA A 28 -19.14 4.88 7.75
N THR A 29 -18.22 5.43 6.95
CA THR A 29 -18.56 6.14 5.72
C THR A 29 -19.00 5.16 4.63
N THR A 30 -20.05 5.53 3.91
CA THR A 30 -20.54 4.78 2.75
C THR A 30 -19.95 5.31 1.45
N LEU A 31 -19.91 4.47 0.42
CA LEU A 31 -19.53 4.93 -0.93
C LEU A 31 -20.44 6.04 -1.44
N ARG A 32 -21.73 6.03 -1.10
CA ARG A 32 -22.65 7.09 -1.56
C ARG A 32 -22.27 8.46 -1.01
N GLU A 33 -21.95 8.53 0.29
CA GLU A 33 -21.47 9.76 0.91
C GLU A 33 -20.14 10.19 0.30
N LEU A 34 -19.19 9.27 0.14
CA LEU A 34 -17.91 9.56 -0.49
C LEU A 34 -18.02 10.11 -1.92
N PHE A 35 -18.99 9.65 -2.72
CA PHE A 35 -19.26 10.21 -4.05
C PHE A 35 -20.07 11.50 -4.03
N ALA A 36 -20.89 11.72 -3.00
CA ALA A 36 -21.61 12.97 -2.80
C ALA A 36 -20.66 14.11 -2.38
N ASP A 37 -19.71 13.81 -1.50
CA ASP A 37 -18.75 14.78 -0.95
C ASP A 37 -17.58 15.06 -1.92
N ASP A 38 -17.22 14.10 -2.77
CA ASP A 38 -16.16 14.22 -3.78
C ASP A 38 -16.64 13.72 -5.15
N PRO A 39 -17.46 14.50 -5.89
CA PRO A 39 -18.00 14.09 -7.19
C PRO A 39 -16.93 13.78 -8.24
N ASP A 40 -15.75 14.38 -8.12
CA ASP A 40 -14.62 14.18 -9.02
C ASP A 40 -13.82 12.90 -8.76
N ARG A 41 -14.06 12.20 -7.63
CA ARG A 41 -13.31 10.98 -7.27
C ARG A 41 -13.34 9.89 -8.34
N GLY A 42 -14.44 9.80 -9.08
CA GLY A 42 -14.62 8.81 -10.16
C GLY A 42 -13.69 9.04 -11.36
N ARG A 43 -13.13 10.24 -11.48
CA ARG A 43 -12.09 10.59 -12.47
C ARG A 43 -10.71 10.54 -11.84
N GLU A 44 -10.55 11.05 -10.62
CA GLU A 44 -9.24 11.22 -10.00
C GLU A 44 -8.67 9.94 -9.36
N LEU A 45 -9.53 9.05 -8.88
CA LEU A 45 -9.12 7.75 -8.32
C LEU A 45 -9.16 6.66 -9.38
N THR A 46 -8.63 6.99 -10.56
CA THR A 46 -8.50 6.09 -11.69
C THR A 46 -7.10 6.25 -12.28
N LEU A 47 -6.59 5.19 -12.89
CA LEU A 47 -5.30 5.22 -13.57
C LEU A 47 -5.36 4.32 -14.82
N THR A 48 -4.66 4.73 -15.87
CA THR A 48 -4.49 3.93 -17.09
C THR A 48 -3.03 3.51 -17.20
N VAL A 49 -2.77 2.21 -17.33
CA VAL A 49 -1.43 1.64 -17.48
C VAL A 49 -1.46 0.64 -18.63
N GLY A 50 -0.80 0.98 -19.73
CA GLY A 50 -0.96 0.25 -20.99
C GLY A 50 -2.43 0.22 -21.40
N ASP A 51 -2.95 -0.98 -21.67
CA ASP A 51 -4.34 -1.21 -22.04
C ASP A 51 -5.30 -1.36 -20.84
N LEU A 52 -4.78 -1.28 -19.61
CA LEU A 52 -5.57 -1.45 -18.39
C LEU A 52 -6.09 -0.11 -17.86
N TYR A 53 -7.40 -0.03 -17.69
CA TYR A 53 -8.07 1.03 -16.93
C TYR A 53 -8.42 0.52 -15.54
N ILE A 54 -7.81 1.10 -14.51
CA ILE A 54 -7.99 0.71 -13.11
C ILE A 54 -8.76 1.82 -12.40
N ASP A 55 -9.94 1.48 -11.90
CA ASP A 55 -10.80 2.38 -11.14
C ASP A 55 -10.90 1.91 -9.68
N TYR A 56 -10.28 2.66 -8.77
CA TYR A 56 -10.32 2.40 -7.33
C TYR A 56 -11.21 3.42 -6.59
N SER A 57 -11.98 4.24 -7.32
CA SER A 57 -12.92 5.21 -6.75
C SER A 57 -14.05 4.56 -5.95
N LYS A 58 -14.36 3.28 -6.23
CA LYS A 58 -15.42 2.48 -5.58
C LYS A 58 -14.95 1.74 -4.33
N HIS A 59 -13.81 2.13 -3.76
CA HIS A 59 -13.36 1.67 -2.44
C HIS A 59 -13.63 2.73 -1.37
N ARG A 60 -13.73 2.30 -0.10
CA ARG A 60 -13.81 3.18 1.08
C ARG A 60 -12.44 3.79 1.38
N VAL A 61 -11.98 4.63 0.47
CA VAL A 61 -10.72 5.35 0.53
C VAL A 61 -10.97 6.83 0.24
N THR A 62 -10.25 7.67 0.96
CA THR A 62 -10.08 9.10 0.69
C THR A 62 -8.66 9.36 0.18
N ARG A 63 -8.37 10.58 -0.28
CA ARG A 63 -7.00 10.98 -0.65
C ARG A 63 -6.03 10.82 0.55
N GLU A 64 -6.50 11.10 1.76
CA GLU A 64 -5.76 10.86 3.00
C GLU A 64 -5.52 9.36 3.25
N THR A 65 -6.53 8.50 3.03
CA THR A 65 -6.34 7.05 3.14
C THR A 65 -5.21 6.56 2.23
N LEU A 66 -5.16 7.05 0.99
CA LEU A 66 -4.10 6.67 0.04
C LEU A 66 -2.72 7.18 0.48
N ALA A 67 -2.63 8.40 0.98
CA ALA A 67 -1.38 8.93 1.52
C ALA A 67 -0.85 8.07 2.67
N LEU A 68 -1.70 7.72 3.64
CA LEU A 68 -1.33 6.88 4.79
C LEU A 68 -0.96 5.45 4.38
N LEU A 69 -1.64 4.86 3.39
CA LEU A 69 -1.27 3.55 2.84
C LEU A 69 0.09 3.59 2.16
N LEU A 70 0.42 4.67 1.43
CA LEU A 70 1.73 4.86 0.82
C LEU A 70 2.82 5.06 1.88
N ASP A 71 2.54 5.77 2.96
CA ASP A 71 3.47 5.92 4.08
C ASP A 71 3.72 4.59 4.79
N LEU A 72 2.69 3.75 4.93
CA LEU A 72 2.85 2.39 5.45
C LEU A 72 3.72 1.53 4.52
N ALA A 73 3.53 1.62 3.21
CA ALA A 73 4.36 0.91 2.23
C ALA A 73 5.84 1.33 2.30
N ARG A 74 6.10 2.62 2.46
CA ARG A 74 7.45 3.17 2.67
C ARG A 74 8.05 2.70 4.00
N ALA A 75 7.27 2.73 5.09
CA ALA A 75 7.71 2.24 6.41
C ALA A 75 8.01 0.74 6.38
N ALA A 76 7.27 -0.03 5.58
CA ALA A 76 7.56 -1.43 5.34
C ALA A 76 8.84 -1.63 4.51
N GLY A 77 9.31 -0.63 3.76
CA GLY A 77 10.44 -0.78 2.83
C GLY A 77 10.06 -1.53 1.55
N LEU A 78 8.84 -1.32 1.05
CA LEU A 78 8.30 -2.03 -0.11
C LEU A 78 9.15 -1.78 -1.37
N GLU A 79 9.55 -0.53 -1.62
CA GLU A 79 10.35 -0.17 -2.78
C GLU A 79 11.72 -0.85 -2.77
N GLN A 80 12.40 -0.91 -1.61
CA GLN A 80 13.69 -1.58 -1.48
C GLN A 80 13.56 -3.09 -1.72
N ARG A 81 12.50 -3.72 -1.22
CA ARG A 81 12.24 -5.15 -1.45
C ARG A 81 11.92 -5.45 -2.90
N ARG A 82 11.14 -4.58 -3.55
CA ARG A 82 10.90 -4.65 -4.99
C ARG A 82 12.24 -4.58 -5.75
N ASP A 83 13.08 -3.60 -5.44
CA ASP A 83 14.34 -3.40 -6.15
C ASP A 83 15.30 -4.58 -5.94
N ALA A 84 15.35 -5.16 -4.74
CA ALA A 84 16.09 -6.39 -4.43
C ALA A 84 15.60 -7.59 -5.26
N MET A 85 14.28 -7.73 -5.43
CA MET A 85 13.71 -8.76 -6.32
C MET A 85 14.21 -8.58 -7.76
N PHE A 86 14.12 -7.36 -8.30
CA PHE A 86 14.58 -7.07 -9.67
C PHE A 86 16.10 -7.23 -9.85
N ALA A 87 16.89 -6.99 -8.81
CA ALA A 87 18.34 -7.20 -8.82
C ALA A 87 18.75 -8.69 -8.72
N GLY A 88 17.79 -9.59 -8.48
CA GLY A 88 18.05 -11.02 -8.32
C GLY A 88 18.68 -11.38 -6.97
N GLU A 89 18.48 -10.55 -5.96
CA GLU A 89 18.91 -10.88 -4.59
C GLU A 89 18.15 -12.10 -4.06
N HIS A 90 18.75 -12.80 -3.10
CA HIS A 90 18.19 -14.01 -2.50
C HIS A 90 17.09 -13.67 -1.46
N ILE A 91 15.99 -13.10 -1.93
CA ILE A 91 14.88 -12.65 -1.07
C ILE A 91 13.98 -13.80 -0.58
N ASN A 92 14.06 -14.99 -1.19
CA ASN A 92 13.45 -16.20 -0.62
C ASN A 92 14.37 -16.75 0.47
N THR A 93 14.17 -16.26 1.69
CA THR A 93 15.08 -16.46 2.82
C THR A 93 15.06 -17.89 3.38
N SER A 94 13.94 -18.63 3.26
CA SER A 94 13.87 -20.01 3.74
C SER A 94 14.59 -21.00 2.82
N GLU A 95 14.72 -20.69 1.53
CA GLU A 95 15.42 -21.53 0.55
C GLU A 95 16.75 -20.94 0.06
N ASP A 96 17.10 -19.73 0.47
CA ASP A 96 18.27 -18.95 0.01
C ASP A 96 18.32 -18.84 -1.53
N ARG A 97 17.28 -18.28 -2.12
CA ARG A 97 17.11 -18.21 -3.58
C ARG A 97 16.62 -16.85 -4.08
N ALA A 98 17.08 -16.50 -5.29
CA ALA A 98 16.52 -15.39 -6.05
C ALA A 98 15.09 -15.67 -6.54
N VAL A 99 14.33 -14.60 -6.77
CA VAL A 99 12.97 -14.64 -7.33
C VAL A 99 12.91 -13.71 -8.54
N LEU A 100 12.71 -14.25 -9.74
CA LEU A 100 12.91 -13.56 -11.03
C LEU A 100 11.72 -13.72 -12.01
N HIS A 101 10.51 -13.92 -11.49
CA HIS A 101 9.29 -13.96 -12.31
C HIS A 101 8.70 -12.57 -12.55
#